data_AF-A0A2V8VS95-F1
#
_entry.id   AF-A0A2V8VS95-F1
#
_cell.length_a   1.000
_cell.length_b   1.000
_cell.length_c   1.000
_cell.angle_alpha   90.00
_cell.angle_beta   90.00
_cell.angle_gamma   90.00
#
_symmetry.space_group_name_H-M   'P 1'
#
loop_
_entity.id
_entity.type
_entity.pdbx_description
1 polymer ?
#
loop_
_entity_poly.entity_id
_entity_poly.type
_entity_poly.pdbx_seq_one_letter_code
_entity_poly.pdbx_strand_id
1 'polypeptide(L)'
;MFDTSPSGIRPDTITPEPGSFHNDDRSLYSIFWPPTTPDQIEAFVKYVRFVVNHFRGRIQYYALWNEQDITYWNPIGNPEEYGRLLKAFVPAVHETDRQAKVIYGGLADPSSDFARRSLDACKCAAGIDVFAYHTYPGYGQNLNPESMDYGAYGPDAPVKLRETVRHYPGIRKDIPFWDDEFNSIPSWAGSDESVQAKYVSRGRIRGSMHPSRLCHLTFRRCVANPSFPSSRMGFGPKPASRLWRIGWERTVCPATFSRPSTLTW
;
A
#
# COMPACT_ATOMS: atom_id res chain seq x y z
N MET A 1 -24.14 10.39 -14.27
CA MET A 1 -22.83 9.96 -14.79
C MET A 1 -21.83 10.36 -13.72
N PHE A 2 -21.22 9.40 -13.02
CA PHE A 2 -20.45 9.68 -11.80
C PHE A 2 -18.98 9.65 -12.14
N ASP A 3 -18.41 10.82 -12.39
CA ASP A 3 -16.98 11.05 -12.52
C ASP A 3 -16.48 11.71 -11.23
N THR A 4 -15.29 11.29 -10.75
CA THR A 4 -14.61 11.95 -9.63
C THR A 4 -13.78 13.15 -10.09
N SER A 5 -13.53 13.25 -11.39
CA SER A 5 -12.89 14.39 -12.04
C SER A 5 -13.60 15.71 -11.72
N PRO A 6 -12.85 16.76 -11.35
CA PRO A 6 -13.39 18.12 -11.25
C PRO A 6 -13.96 18.67 -12.56
N SER A 7 -13.65 18.05 -13.71
CA SER A 7 -14.22 18.45 -15.00
C SER A 7 -15.73 18.18 -15.08
N GLY A 8 -16.24 17.20 -14.31
CA GLY A 8 -17.61 16.71 -14.41
C GLY A 8 -17.95 16.03 -15.73
N ILE A 9 -16.98 15.84 -16.62
CA ILE A 9 -17.14 15.27 -17.96
C ILE A 9 -16.27 14.03 -18.06
N ARG A 10 -16.87 12.91 -18.49
CA ARG A 10 -16.11 11.69 -18.75
C ARG A 10 -15.11 11.96 -19.87
N PRO A 11 -13.81 11.69 -19.67
CA PRO A 11 -12.83 11.84 -20.72
C PRO A 11 -13.10 10.85 -21.87
N ASP A 12 -12.97 11.32 -23.11
CA ASP A 12 -13.06 10.49 -24.31
C ASP A 12 -11.95 9.43 -24.36
N THR A 13 -10.77 9.77 -23.84
CA THR A 13 -9.66 8.84 -23.62
C THR A 13 -8.93 9.16 -22.32
N ILE A 14 -8.50 8.12 -21.59
CA ILE A 14 -7.60 8.25 -20.45
C ILE A 14 -6.27 7.64 -20.88
N THR A 15 -5.47 8.42 -21.60
CA THR A 15 -4.08 8.06 -21.86
C THR A 15 -3.23 8.84 -20.87
N PRO A 16 -2.74 8.22 -19.78
CA PRO A 16 -1.86 8.92 -18.86
C PRO A 16 -0.57 9.29 -19.59
N GLU A 17 -0.08 10.50 -19.36
CA GLU A 17 1.26 10.91 -19.79
C GLU A 17 2.31 9.92 -19.23
N PRO A 18 3.38 9.59 -19.97
CA PRO A 18 4.48 8.81 -19.43
C PRO A 18 5.04 9.50 -18.17
N GLY A 19 4.83 8.89 -17.00
CA GLY A 19 5.30 9.43 -15.73
C GLY A 19 6.81 9.27 -15.54
N SER A 20 7.41 10.17 -14.76
CA SER A 20 8.64 9.91 -13.99
C SER A 20 8.28 9.38 -12.58
N PHE A 21 9.27 9.19 -11.71
CA PHE A 21 9.06 8.74 -10.33
C PHE A 21 8.25 9.79 -9.53
N HIS A 22 7.09 9.39 -8.97
CA HIS A 22 6.16 10.22 -8.18
C HIS A 22 5.83 11.59 -8.79
N ASN A 23 5.23 11.63 -9.98
CA ASN A 23 4.65 12.88 -10.47
C ASN A 23 3.26 13.08 -9.87
N ASP A 24 3.06 14.22 -9.22
CA ASP A 24 1.75 14.75 -8.86
C ASP A 24 0.89 14.85 -10.13
N ASP A 25 -0.02 13.91 -10.31
CA ASP A 25 -1.03 14.01 -11.36
C ASP A 25 -2.20 14.85 -10.86
N ARG A 26 -2.12 16.17 -11.10
CA ARG A 26 -3.18 17.14 -10.83
C ARG A 26 -4.03 17.42 -12.06
N SER A 27 -3.95 16.59 -13.09
CA SER A 27 -4.82 16.69 -14.26
C SER A 27 -6.28 16.67 -13.83
N LEU A 28 -7.14 17.39 -14.55
CA LEU A 28 -8.59 17.32 -14.36
C LEU A 28 -9.07 15.87 -14.41
N TYR A 29 -8.46 15.02 -15.23
CA TYR A 29 -8.87 13.62 -15.43
C TYR A 29 -8.02 12.62 -14.62
N SER A 30 -7.30 13.10 -13.61
CA SER A 30 -6.47 12.23 -12.79
C SER A 30 -7.29 11.16 -12.08
N ILE A 31 -6.74 9.94 -12.03
CA ILE A 31 -7.29 8.85 -11.22
C ILE A 31 -7.13 9.10 -9.72
N PHE A 32 -6.33 10.09 -9.32
CA PHE A 32 -6.11 10.44 -7.92
C PHE A 32 -7.18 11.39 -7.36
N TRP A 33 -8.18 11.79 -8.16
CA TRP A 33 -9.38 12.43 -7.64
C TRP A 33 -10.28 11.38 -6.97
N PRO A 34 -10.40 11.39 -5.63
CA PRO A 34 -11.11 10.35 -4.90
C PRO A 34 -12.63 10.57 -4.96
N PRO A 35 -13.44 9.51 -4.77
CA PRO A 35 -14.87 9.65 -4.52
C PRO A 35 -15.12 10.41 -3.21
N THR A 36 -15.72 11.60 -3.29
CA THR A 36 -15.98 12.46 -2.11
C THR A 36 -17.46 12.71 -1.86
N THR A 37 -18.30 12.61 -2.90
CA THR A 37 -19.76 12.78 -2.77
C THR A 37 -20.46 11.44 -2.51
N PRO A 38 -21.68 11.44 -1.92
CA PRO A 38 -22.45 10.21 -1.70
C PRO A 38 -22.64 9.38 -2.97
N ASP A 39 -22.98 10.04 -4.08
CA ASP A 39 -23.21 9.39 -5.37
C ASP A 39 -21.93 8.77 -5.95
N GLN A 40 -20.79 9.46 -5.84
CA GLN A 40 -19.49 8.93 -6.26
C GLN A 40 -19.08 7.73 -5.41
N ILE A 41 -19.28 7.81 -4.09
CA ILE A 41 -19.00 6.71 -3.16
C ILE A 41 -19.92 5.51 -3.48
N GLU A 42 -21.20 5.73 -3.78
CA GLU A 42 -22.12 4.66 -4.17
C GLU A 42 -21.68 3.99 -5.49
N ALA A 43 -21.27 4.79 -6.48
CA ALA A 43 -20.74 4.28 -7.74
C ALA A 43 -19.45 3.46 -7.52
N PHE A 44 -18.55 3.94 -6.67
CA PHE A 44 -17.35 3.20 -6.27
C PHE A 44 -17.70 1.88 -5.57
N VAL A 45 -18.66 1.88 -4.63
CA VAL A 45 -19.11 0.66 -3.96
C VAL A 45 -19.69 -0.37 -4.95
N LYS A 46 -20.46 0.07 -5.95
CA LYS A 46 -20.96 -0.83 -7.02
C LYS A 46 -19.81 -1.50 -7.76
N TYR A 47 -18.75 -0.74 -8.06
CA TYR A 47 -17.53 -1.28 -8.66
C TYR A 47 -16.80 -2.27 -7.74
N VAL A 48 -16.64 -1.92 -6.45
CA VAL A 48 -16.01 -2.81 -5.45
C VAL A 48 -16.76 -4.15 -5.38
N ARG A 49 -18.09 -4.12 -5.26
CA ARG A 49 -18.92 -5.34 -5.24
C ARG A 49 -18.76 -6.16 -6.52
N PHE A 50 -18.73 -5.52 -7.68
CA PHE A 50 -18.49 -6.19 -8.95
C PHE A 50 -17.14 -6.93 -8.95
N VAL A 51 -16.06 -6.25 -8.54
CA VAL A 51 -14.70 -6.82 -8.51
C VAL A 51 -14.61 -7.97 -7.51
N VAL A 52 -15.06 -7.75 -6.27
CA VAL A 52 -14.99 -8.77 -5.20
C VAL A 52 -15.81 -10.01 -5.60
N ASN A 53 -17.01 -9.81 -6.17
CA ASN A 53 -17.82 -10.93 -6.64
C ASN A 53 -17.16 -11.65 -7.82
N HIS A 54 -16.58 -10.90 -8.76
CA HIS A 54 -15.89 -11.49 -9.91
C HIS A 54 -14.73 -12.37 -9.46
N PHE A 55 -13.91 -11.92 -8.51
CA PHE A 55 -12.75 -12.65 -8.01
C PHE A 55 -12.99 -13.51 -6.76
N ARG A 56 -14.26 -13.72 -6.41
CA ARG A 56 -14.66 -14.50 -5.23
C ARG A 56 -13.97 -15.86 -5.17
N GLY A 57 -13.39 -16.19 -4.02
CA GLY A 57 -12.62 -17.42 -3.80
C GLY A 57 -11.26 -17.51 -4.52
N ARG A 58 -10.91 -16.53 -5.36
CA ARG A 58 -9.63 -16.46 -6.09
C ARG A 58 -8.68 -15.39 -5.54
N ILE A 59 -9.23 -14.23 -5.17
CA ILE A 59 -8.50 -13.16 -4.48
C ILE A 59 -9.06 -13.02 -3.08
N GLN A 60 -8.16 -13.09 -2.09
CA GLN A 60 -8.53 -13.06 -0.68
C GLN A 60 -8.36 -11.69 -0.04
N TYR A 61 -7.50 -10.82 -0.55
CA TYR A 61 -7.17 -9.55 0.06
C TYR A 61 -7.46 -8.39 -0.89
N TYR A 62 -8.15 -7.36 -0.38
CA TYR A 62 -8.50 -6.16 -1.12
C TYR A 62 -8.04 -4.94 -0.34
N ALA A 63 -7.15 -4.15 -0.92
CA ALA A 63 -6.66 -2.90 -0.35
C ALA A 63 -7.46 -1.70 -0.87
N LEU A 64 -7.80 -0.77 0.02
CA LEU A 64 -8.35 0.51 -0.39
C LEU A 64 -7.22 1.53 -0.59
N TRP A 65 -7.02 1.88 -1.86
CA TRP A 65 -6.08 2.94 -2.29
C TRP A 65 -4.59 2.61 -2.05
N ASN A 66 -3.73 3.47 -2.56
CA ASN A 66 -2.27 3.43 -2.39
C ASN A 66 -1.79 4.84 -2.07
N GLU A 67 -1.08 5.01 -0.96
CA GLU A 67 -0.40 6.26 -0.56
C GLU A 67 -1.33 7.47 -0.48
N GLN A 68 -2.52 7.27 0.10
CA GLN A 68 -3.56 8.28 0.27
C GLN A 68 -3.15 9.48 1.15
N ASP A 69 -2.06 9.34 1.90
CA ASP A 69 -1.49 10.33 2.80
C ASP A 69 -0.57 11.34 2.10
N ILE A 70 -0.25 11.10 0.83
CA ILE A 70 0.55 12.02 0.01
C ILE A 70 -0.24 12.47 -1.23
N THR A 71 0.46 12.85 -2.29
CA THR A 71 -0.10 13.49 -3.49
C THR A 71 -0.88 12.54 -4.40
N TYR A 72 -0.92 11.24 -4.07
CA TYR A 72 -1.81 10.26 -4.71
C TYR A 72 -3.25 10.33 -4.18
N TRP A 73 -3.56 11.36 -3.37
CA TRP A 73 -4.90 11.81 -3.06
C TRP A 73 -5.01 13.30 -3.40
N ASN A 74 -5.83 13.64 -4.39
CA ASN A 74 -6.00 15.01 -4.85
C ASN A 74 -7.02 15.78 -3.99
N PRO A 75 -6.80 17.09 -3.73
CA PRO A 75 -5.60 17.88 -4.05
C PRO A 75 -4.47 17.71 -3.01
N ILE A 76 -4.77 17.15 -1.84
CA ILE A 76 -3.81 16.82 -0.79
C ILE A 76 -4.39 15.68 0.05
N GLY A 77 -3.54 14.80 0.58
CA GLY A 77 -3.94 13.73 1.49
C GLY A 77 -4.88 14.20 2.60
N ASN A 78 -6.01 13.51 2.74
CA ASN A 78 -7.07 13.88 3.67
C ASN A 78 -7.57 12.64 4.44
N PRO A 79 -7.24 12.51 5.74
CA PRO A 79 -7.60 11.32 6.49
C PRO A 79 -9.11 11.19 6.72
N GLU A 80 -9.85 12.30 6.88
CA GLU A 80 -11.30 12.26 7.09
C GLU A 80 -12.05 11.81 5.83
N GLU A 81 -11.65 12.29 4.65
CA GLU A 81 -12.23 11.85 3.38
C GLU A 81 -11.91 10.39 3.10
N TYR A 82 -10.66 9.98 3.31
CA TYR A 82 -10.26 8.59 3.19
C TYR A 82 -11.07 7.69 4.14
N GLY A 83 -11.25 8.11 5.40
CA GLY A 83 -12.07 7.41 6.37
C GLY A 83 -13.53 7.26 5.93
N ARG A 84 -14.13 8.28 5.30
CA ARG A 84 -15.49 8.18 4.73
C ARG A 84 -15.56 7.15 3.60
N LEU A 85 -14.56 7.08 2.73
CA LEU A 85 -14.50 6.08 1.67
C LEU A 85 -14.29 4.67 2.25
N LEU A 86 -13.41 4.53 3.23
CA LEU A 86 -13.14 3.28 3.94
C LEU A 86 -14.41 2.73 4.62
N LYS A 87 -15.25 3.62 5.17
CA LYS A 87 -16.53 3.26 5.79
C LYS A 87 -17.48 2.57 4.82
N ALA A 88 -17.43 2.96 3.55
CA ALA A 88 -18.22 2.36 2.49
C ALA A 88 -17.56 1.10 1.91
N PHE A 89 -16.23 1.11 1.79
CA PHE A 89 -15.44 0.01 1.22
C PHE A 89 -15.48 -1.27 2.08
N VAL A 90 -15.22 -1.15 3.39
CA VAL A 90 -15.13 -2.28 4.32
C VAL A 90 -16.36 -3.20 4.26
N PRO A 91 -17.59 -2.70 4.50
CA PRO A 91 -18.78 -3.55 4.42
C PRO A 91 -19.02 -4.07 3.00
N ALA A 92 -18.75 -3.28 1.96
CA ALA A 92 -18.95 -3.72 0.57
C ALA A 92 -18.13 -4.97 0.23
N VAL A 93 -16.88 -5.06 0.71
CA VAL A 93 -16.04 -6.25 0.55
C VAL A 93 -16.61 -7.44 1.32
N HIS A 94 -16.84 -7.29 2.63
CA HIS A 94 -17.26 -8.39 3.50
C HIS A 94 -18.67 -8.91 3.21
N GLU A 95 -19.60 -8.05 2.81
CA GLU A 95 -20.96 -8.44 2.42
C GLU A 95 -20.96 -9.24 1.12
N THR A 96 -20.06 -8.91 0.18
CA THR A 96 -19.95 -9.58 -1.12
C THR A 96 -19.25 -10.92 -0.99
N ASP A 97 -18.16 -10.97 -0.22
CA ASP A 97 -17.46 -12.20 0.11
C ASP A 97 -17.02 -12.19 1.58
N ARG A 98 -17.69 -13.01 2.41
CA ARG A 98 -17.39 -13.14 3.84
C ARG A 98 -16.00 -13.72 4.13
N GLN A 99 -15.35 -14.36 3.16
CA GLN A 99 -13.98 -14.87 3.31
C GLN A 99 -12.92 -13.85 2.88
N ALA A 100 -13.31 -12.80 2.15
CA ALA A 100 -12.40 -11.74 1.75
C ALA A 100 -11.90 -10.92 2.95
N LYS A 101 -10.72 -10.35 2.78
CA LYS A 101 -9.98 -9.60 3.77
C LYS A 101 -9.77 -8.18 3.30
N VAL A 102 -10.05 -7.23 4.18
CA VAL A 102 -9.82 -5.82 3.92
C VAL A 102 -8.44 -5.42 4.43
N ILE A 103 -7.60 -4.94 3.52
CA ILE A 103 -6.39 -4.21 3.86
C ILE A 103 -6.79 -2.73 3.92
N TYR A 104 -6.45 -2.04 5.03
CA TYR A 104 -6.71 -0.61 5.22
C TYR A 104 -6.32 0.14 3.93
N GLY A 105 -5.06 0.06 3.52
CA GLY A 105 -4.43 0.71 2.37
C GLY A 105 -2.96 0.94 2.72
N GLY A 106 -2.06 1.14 1.75
CA GLY A 106 -0.63 1.35 2.01
C GLY A 106 -0.33 2.83 2.21
N LEU A 107 -0.16 3.30 3.45
CA LEU A 107 0.33 4.67 3.70
C LEU A 107 1.77 4.83 3.15
N ALA A 108 2.08 5.95 2.51
CA ALA A 108 3.44 6.26 2.05
C ALA A 108 4.41 6.41 3.21
N ASP A 109 3.93 7.03 4.30
CA ASP A 109 4.67 7.20 5.53
C ASP A 109 3.95 6.50 6.71
N PRO A 110 4.69 6.03 7.73
CA PRO A 110 4.12 5.45 8.94
C PRO A 110 3.41 6.49 9.87
N SER A 111 2.61 7.39 9.30
CA SER A 111 1.92 8.48 9.99
C SER A 111 0.82 7.95 10.92
N SER A 112 1.09 8.02 12.23
CA SER A 112 0.12 7.64 13.27
C SER A 112 -1.07 8.60 13.35
N ASP A 113 -0.86 9.87 13.01
CA ASP A 113 -1.92 10.89 13.01
C ASP A 113 -2.95 10.63 11.90
N PHE A 114 -2.46 10.40 10.68
CA PHE A 114 -3.32 10.11 9.54
C PHE A 114 -4.16 8.85 9.79
N ALA A 115 -3.53 7.78 10.28
CA ALA A 115 -4.20 6.54 10.64
C ALA A 115 -5.28 6.74 11.71
N ARG A 116 -5.00 7.51 12.78
CA ARG A 116 -5.98 7.76 13.84
C ARG A 116 -7.20 8.51 13.32
N ARG A 117 -6.98 9.63 12.62
CA ARG A 117 -8.05 10.50 12.11
C ARG A 117 -8.93 9.82 11.07
N SER A 118 -8.35 8.97 10.22
CA SER A 118 -9.14 8.22 9.24
C SER A 118 -9.98 7.13 9.91
N LEU A 119 -9.46 6.45 10.93
CA LEU A 119 -10.21 5.46 11.71
C LEU A 119 -11.36 6.12 12.49
N ASP A 120 -11.13 7.31 13.04
CA ASP A 120 -12.15 8.12 13.74
C ASP A 120 -13.31 8.46 12.80
N ALA A 121 -13.00 8.89 11.56
CA ALA A 121 -13.99 9.19 10.54
C ALA A 121 -14.69 7.93 10.00
N CYS A 122 -13.97 6.82 9.88
CA CYS A 122 -14.48 5.59 9.29
C CYS A 122 -15.50 4.89 10.19
N LYS A 123 -15.21 4.81 11.50
CA LYS A 123 -15.96 3.99 12.46
C LYS A 123 -16.15 2.53 12.00
N CYS A 124 -15.15 2.01 11.29
CA CYS A 124 -15.15 0.69 10.65
C CYS A 124 -14.01 -0.23 11.12
N ALA A 125 -13.29 0.17 12.18
CA ALA A 125 -12.07 -0.48 12.64
C ALA A 125 -12.20 -2.01 12.79
N ALA A 126 -13.34 -2.49 13.28
CA ALA A 126 -13.60 -3.92 13.46
C ALA A 126 -13.63 -4.74 12.16
N GLY A 127 -13.84 -4.09 11.02
CA GLY A 127 -13.82 -4.73 9.70
C GLY A 127 -12.48 -4.61 8.97
N ILE A 128 -11.44 -4.06 9.59
CA ILE A 128 -10.10 -4.03 8.98
C ILE A 128 -9.37 -5.32 9.35
N ASP A 129 -8.98 -6.10 8.35
CA ASP A 129 -8.31 -7.37 8.56
C ASP A 129 -6.78 -7.25 8.60
N VAL A 130 -6.22 -6.29 7.87
CA VAL A 130 -4.77 -6.03 7.73
C VAL A 130 -4.55 -4.53 7.68
N PHE A 131 -3.49 -4.04 8.35
CA PHE A 131 -3.07 -2.65 8.23
C PHE A 131 -1.78 -2.55 7.43
N ALA A 132 -1.79 -1.81 6.33
CA ALA A 132 -0.63 -1.67 5.46
C ALA A 132 0.00 -0.26 5.56
N TYR A 133 1.30 -0.18 5.31
CA TYR A 133 2.09 1.05 5.19
C TYR A 133 3.36 0.73 4.41
N HIS A 134 4.09 1.73 3.94
CA HIS A 134 5.32 1.58 3.17
C HIS A 134 6.51 2.04 3.99
N THR A 135 7.68 1.49 3.69
CA THR A 135 8.94 2.01 4.25
C THR A 135 10.02 2.28 3.21
N TYR A 136 10.53 3.51 3.28
CA TYR A 136 11.59 4.11 2.49
C TYR A 136 12.43 5.01 3.39
N PRO A 137 13.34 4.44 4.22
CA PRO A 137 13.99 5.16 5.32
C PRO A 137 14.85 6.37 4.92
N GLY A 138 15.15 6.56 3.64
CA GLY A 138 15.85 7.73 3.15
C GLY A 138 15.28 8.18 1.83
N TYR A 139 14.03 8.64 1.79
CA TYR A 139 13.44 9.11 0.53
C TYR A 139 14.40 10.08 -0.20
N GLY A 140 14.85 9.70 -1.40
CA GLY A 140 15.82 10.46 -2.21
C GLY A 140 17.31 10.29 -1.86
N GLN A 141 17.67 9.55 -0.81
CA GLN A 141 19.04 9.41 -0.31
C GLN A 141 19.36 7.98 0.20
N ASN A 142 20.63 7.60 0.16
CA ASN A 142 21.06 6.32 0.74
C ASN A 142 20.94 6.35 2.27
N LEU A 143 19.98 5.59 2.81
CA LEU A 143 19.90 5.27 4.23
C LEU A 143 19.67 3.77 4.43
N ASN A 144 20.37 3.20 5.40
CA ASN A 144 20.29 1.77 5.69
C ASN A 144 18.92 1.39 6.28
N PRO A 145 18.42 0.16 6.05
CA PRO A 145 17.11 -0.26 6.54
C PRO A 145 17.00 -0.31 8.07
N GLU A 146 18.11 -0.38 8.81
CA GLU A 146 18.09 -0.38 10.27
C GLU A 146 17.60 0.95 10.84
N SER A 147 17.83 2.05 10.12
CA SER A 147 17.40 3.39 10.51
C SER A 147 15.89 3.56 10.67
N MET A 148 15.08 2.64 10.15
CA MET A 148 13.64 2.57 10.42
C MET A 148 13.33 2.50 11.92
N ASP A 149 14.25 1.98 12.74
CA ASP A 149 14.05 1.85 14.19
C ASP A 149 14.53 3.05 15.00
N TYR A 150 15.47 3.85 14.47
CA TYR A 150 16.25 4.79 15.29
C TYR A 150 16.38 6.20 14.73
N GLY A 151 15.78 6.52 13.57
CA GLY A 151 15.81 7.92 13.12
C GLY A 151 15.16 8.27 11.79
N ALA A 152 15.00 7.33 10.86
CA ALA A 152 14.51 7.60 9.51
C ALA A 152 13.17 8.35 9.47
N TYR A 153 12.30 8.02 10.43
CA TYR A 153 10.94 8.54 10.54
C TYR A 153 10.73 9.48 11.73
N GLY A 154 11.81 9.81 12.46
CA GLY A 154 11.75 10.62 13.68
C GLY A 154 10.58 10.22 14.60
N PRO A 155 9.64 11.13 14.87
CA PRO A 155 8.52 10.87 15.77
C PRO A 155 7.48 9.89 15.22
N ASP A 156 7.49 9.55 13.93
CA ASP A 156 6.49 8.67 13.29
C ASP A 156 7.07 7.31 12.92
N ALA A 157 8.01 6.79 13.72
CA ALA A 157 8.56 5.45 13.50
C ALA A 157 7.47 4.37 13.35
N PRO A 158 7.69 3.33 12.50
CA PRO A 158 6.73 2.25 12.30
C PRO A 158 6.23 1.59 13.60
N VAL A 159 7.05 1.54 14.65
CA VAL A 159 6.64 1.04 15.98
C VAL A 159 5.46 1.84 16.54
N LYS A 160 5.52 3.17 16.49
CA LYS A 160 4.47 4.06 17.00
C LYS A 160 3.18 3.92 16.21
N LEU A 161 3.25 3.79 14.88
CA LEU A 161 2.07 3.51 14.06
C LEU A 161 1.41 2.20 14.49
N ARG A 162 2.20 1.12 14.59
CA ARG A 162 1.68 -0.20 14.98
C ARG A 162 1.07 -0.18 16.38
N GLU A 163 1.70 0.51 17.32
CA GLU A 163 1.16 0.69 18.68
C GLU A 163 -0.14 1.48 18.67
N THR A 164 -0.20 2.59 17.93
CA THR A 164 -1.40 3.42 17.79
C THR A 164 -2.56 2.59 17.24
N VAL A 165 -2.33 1.84 16.14
CA VAL A 165 -3.36 1.02 15.50
C VAL A 165 -3.81 -0.13 16.40
N ARG A 166 -2.88 -0.83 17.07
CA ARG A 166 -3.22 -1.94 17.98
C ARG A 166 -4.08 -1.52 19.18
N HIS A 167 -3.87 -0.29 19.66
CA HIS A 167 -4.63 0.25 20.79
C HIS A 167 -5.89 1.01 20.36
N TYR A 168 -6.13 1.17 19.06
CA TYR A 168 -7.32 1.85 18.57
C TYR A 168 -8.59 1.02 18.85
N PRO A 169 -9.65 1.62 19.44
CA PRO A 169 -10.88 0.89 19.77
C PRO A 169 -11.51 0.17 18.56
N GLY A 170 -11.77 -1.12 18.71
CA GLY A 170 -12.38 -1.96 17.68
C GLY A 170 -11.39 -2.61 16.71
N ILE A 171 -10.12 -2.18 16.65
CA ILE A 171 -9.09 -2.94 15.93
C ILE A 171 -8.82 -4.26 16.67
N ARG A 172 -8.64 -5.34 15.91
CA ARG A 172 -8.23 -6.63 16.49
C ARG A 172 -6.81 -6.54 17.04
N LYS A 173 -6.61 -7.03 18.27
CA LYS A 173 -5.30 -6.97 18.95
C LYS A 173 -4.18 -7.70 18.20
N ASP A 174 -4.55 -8.72 17.43
CA ASP A 174 -3.67 -9.55 16.61
C ASP A 174 -3.62 -9.09 15.14
N ILE A 175 -4.07 -7.86 14.83
CA ILE A 175 -4.04 -7.33 13.47
C ILE A 175 -2.63 -7.47 12.86
N PRO A 176 -2.49 -8.12 11.70
CA PRO A 176 -1.24 -8.16 10.97
C PRO A 176 -0.94 -6.80 10.35
N PHE A 177 0.34 -6.42 10.40
CA PHE A 177 0.85 -5.24 9.70
C PHE A 177 1.61 -5.67 8.47
N TRP A 178 1.33 -5.06 7.33
CA TRP A 178 2.08 -5.30 6.10
C TRP A 178 2.87 -4.06 5.75
N ASP A 179 4.16 -4.25 5.57
CA ASP A 179 4.99 -3.29 4.86
C ASP A 179 4.97 -3.72 3.39
N ASP A 180 3.93 -3.30 2.66
CA ASP A 180 3.62 -3.83 1.34
C ASP A 180 4.36 -3.12 0.20
N GLU A 181 5.20 -2.14 0.54
CA GLU A 181 6.17 -1.54 -0.35
C GLU A 181 7.48 -1.15 0.35
N PHE A 182 8.57 -1.79 -0.06
CA PHE A 182 9.92 -1.49 0.41
C PHE A 182 10.96 -1.67 -0.71
N ASN A 183 11.88 -0.70 -0.82
CA ASN A 183 13.06 -0.79 -1.67
C ASN A 183 14.21 0.12 -1.20
N SER A 184 15.41 -0.10 -1.74
CA SER A 184 16.52 0.84 -1.73
C SER A 184 16.82 1.22 -3.18
N ILE A 185 16.53 2.46 -3.57
CA ILE A 185 16.56 2.84 -4.99
C ILE A 185 18.01 3.10 -5.44
N PRO A 186 18.52 2.43 -6.49
CA PRO A 186 19.89 2.60 -6.96
C PRO A 186 20.18 4.02 -7.46
N SER A 187 19.18 4.73 -7.98
CA SER A 187 19.35 6.09 -8.52
C SER A 187 19.30 7.19 -7.46
N TRP A 188 19.11 6.87 -6.18
CA TRP A 188 19.11 7.87 -5.10
C TRP A 188 20.53 8.35 -4.76
N ALA A 189 20.61 9.55 -4.17
CA ALA A 189 21.89 10.14 -3.81
C ALA A 189 22.67 9.22 -2.86
N GLY A 190 23.91 8.85 -3.26
CA GLY A 190 24.77 7.97 -2.49
C GLY A 190 24.40 6.48 -2.54
N SER A 191 23.46 6.06 -3.40
CA SER A 191 23.04 4.68 -3.59
C SER A 191 23.55 4.11 -4.93
N ASP A 192 23.51 2.80 -5.10
CA ASP A 192 23.74 2.08 -6.35
C ASP A 192 23.11 0.67 -6.28
N GLU A 193 23.28 -0.15 -7.33
CA GLU A 193 22.77 -1.53 -7.35
C GLU A 193 23.42 -2.44 -6.28
N SER A 194 24.67 -2.15 -5.88
CA SER A 194 25.38 -2.88 -4.83
C SER A 194 24.79 -2.56 -3.44
N VAL A 195 24.45 -1.30 -3.19
CA VAL A 195 23.72 -0.84 -2.00
C VAL A 195 22.33 -1.47 -1.97
N GLN A 196 21.59 -1.41 -3.08
CA GLN A 196 20.26 -2.02 -3.16
C GLN A 196 20.31 -3.51 -2.84
N ALA A 197 21.22 -4.29 -3.43
CA ALA A 197 21.34 -5.72 -3.19
C ALA A 197 21.59 -6.04 -1.70
N LYS A 198 22.41 -5.24 -1.01
CA LYS A 198 22.68 -5.38 0.43
C LYS A 198 21.46 -4.98 1.27
N TYR A 199 20.82 -3.87 0.94
CA TYR A 199 19.75 -3.29 1.75
C TYR A 199 18.43 -4.02 1.60
N VAL A 200 18.09 -4.49 0.40
CA VAL A 200 16.90 -5.33 0.19
C VAL A 200 17.00 -6.61 1.03
N SER A 201 18.17 -7.23 1.05
CA SER A 201 18.44 -8.43 1.86
C SER A 201 18.31 -8.15 3.37
N ARG A 202 18.95 -7.07 3.85
CA ARG A 202 18.89 -6.65 5.27
C ARG A 202 17.47 -6.25 5.69
N GLY A 203 16.76 -5.48 4.87
CA GLY A 203 15.38 -5.08 5.10
C GLY A 203 14.46 -6.29 5.25
N ARG A 204 14.61 -7.31 4.40
CA ARG A 204 13.84 -8.56 4.49
C ARG A 204 14.09 -9.34 5.78
N ILE A 205 15.35 -9.40 6.25
CA ILE A 205 15.70 -10.03 7.53
C ILE A 205 15.12 -9.23 8.71
N ARG A 206 15.15 -7.90 8.66
CA ARG A 206 14.56 -7.06 9.71
C ARG A 206 13.04 -7.18 9.75
N GLY A 207 12.41 -7.21 8.58
CA GLY A 207 10.96 -7.42 8.46
C GLY A 207 10.50 -8.70 9.14
N SER A 208 11.28 -9.79 9.08
CA SER A 208 10.94 -11.04 9.77
C SER A 208 11.19 -11.04 11.28
N MET A 209 12.02 -10.10 11.79
CA MET A 209 12.25 -9.91 13.23
C MET A 209 11.14 -9.09 13.90
N HIS A 210 10.41 -8.28 13.13
CA HIS A 210 9.23 -7.55 13.59
C HIS A 210 7.94 -8.28 13.17
N PRO A 211 6.82 -8.12 13.89
CA PRO A 211 5.56 -8.82 13.59
C PRO A 211 4.84 -8.31 12.31
N SER A 212 5.58 -7.77 11.34
CA SER A 212 5.09 -7.24 10.08
C SER A 212 5.51 -8.13 8.90
N ARG A 213 4.63 -8.34 7.92
CA ARG A 213 5.01 -9.01 6.66
C ARG A 213 5.57 -7.96 5.70
N LEU A 214 6.75 -8.20 5.15
CA LEU A 214 7.37 -7.32 4.16
C LEU A 214 7.11 -7.84 2.74
N CYS A 215 6.54 -7.01 1.86
CA CYS A 215 6.50 -7.24 0.42
C CYS A 215 7.57 -6.38 -0.25
N HIS A 216 8.46 -7.03 -1.00
CA HIS A 216 9.47 -6.31 -1.76
C HIS A 216 8.89 -5.85 -3.10
N LEU A 217 8.99 -4.56 -3.39
CA LEU A 217 8.57 -4.03 -4.69
C LEU A 217 9.53 -4.49 -5.79
N THR A 218 9.07 -5.38 -6.65
CA THR A 218 9.79 -5.76 -7.87
C THR A 218 8.93 -5.49 -9.09
N PHE A 219 9.42 -4.65 -10.00
CA PHE A 219 8.90 -4.61 -11.37
C PHE A 219 9.80 -5.49 -12.23
N ARG A 220 9.27 -6.63 -12.71
CA ARG A 220 9.78 -7.20 -13.96
C ARG A 220 9.55 -6.13 -15.03
N ARG A 221 10.59 -5.78 -15.78
CA ARG A 221 10.66 -4.67 -16.74
C ARG A 221 9.47 -4.63 -17.71
N CYS A 222 8.36 -4.03 -17.28
CA CYS A 222 7.25 -3.58 -18.11
C CYS A 222 7.46 -2.08 -18.30
N VAL A 223 7.92 -1.72 -19.50
CA VAL A 223 8.25 -0.37 -19.99
C VAL A 223 7.48 0.76 -19.26
N ALA A 224 8.19 1.49 -18.38
CA ALA A 224 7.92 2.90 -18.02
C ALA A 224 8.93 3.55 -17.02
N ASN A 225 9.88 2.86 -16.38
CA ASN A 225 10.83 3.55 -15.48
C ASN A 225 12.25 2.94 -15.49
N PRO A 226 13.29 3.68 -15.94
CA PRO A 226 14.67 3.20 -15.97
C PRO A 226 15.35 3.11 -14.59
N SER A 227 14.75 3.66 -13.52
CA SER A 227 15.36 3.71 -12.18
C SER A 227 15.26 2.41 -11.37
N PHE A 228 14.58 1.37 -11.89
CA PHE A 228 14.33 0.11 -11.19
C PHE A 228 14.70 -1.13 -12.04
N PRO A 229 15.98 -1.50 -12.17
CA PRO A 229 16.35 -2.73 -12.85
C PRO A 229 16.22 -3.96 -11.93
N SER A 230 15.47 -4.99 -12.37
CA SER A 230 15.66 -6.37 -11.88
C SER A 230 15.71 -7.35 -13.06
N SER A 231 16.91 -7.86 -13.34
CA SER A 231 17.31 -8.98 -14.24
C SER A 231 16.66 -9.14 -15.64
N ARG A 232 17.51 -9.22 -16.68
CA ARG A 232 17.18 -9.79 -18.00
C ARG A 232 17.03 -11.31 -17.87
N MET A 233 15.81 -11.84 -17.99
CA MET A 233 15.59 -13.21 -18.47
C MET A 233 14.34 -13.22 -19.32
N GLY A 234 14.53 -13.48 -20.62
CA GLY A 234 13.54 -13.28 -21.66
C GLY A 234 12.42 -14.31 -21.62
N PHE A 235 11.18 -13.82 -21.61
CA PHE A 235 10.02 -14.48 -22.21
C PHE A 235 9.09 -13.35 -22.72
N GLY A 236 8.60 -13.50 -23.95
CA GLY A 236 7.95 -12.43 -24.74
C GLY A 236 6.62 -11.91 -24.17
N PRO A 237 6.12 -10.77 -24.70
CA PRO A 237 5.02 -10.03 -24.10
C PRO A 237 3.65 -10.67 -24.39
N LYS A 238 2.74 -10.62 -23.41
CA LYS A 238 1.29 -10.72 -23.62
C LYS A 238 0.58 -9.54 -22.94
N PRO A 239 -0.50 -9.01 -23.54
CA PRO A 239 -1.10 -7.74 -23.14
C PRO A 239 -2.11 -7.88 -21.98
N ALA A 240 -2.37 -6.75 -21.34
CA ALA A 240 -3.47 -6.42 -20.41
C ALA A 240 -3.35 -6.84 -18.93
N SER A 241 -2.99 -5.86 -18.08
CA SER A 241 -3.70 -5.52 -16.82
C SER A 241 -2.96 -4.38 -16.08
N ARG A 242 -3.12 -3.14 -16.54
CA ARG A 242 -2.80 -1.95 -15.74
C ARG A 242 -4.06 -1.61 -14.97
N LEU A 243 -4.11 -1.92 -13.67
CA LEU A 243 -5.05 -1.39 -12.65
C LEU A 243 -5.07 -2.19 -11.33
N TRP A 244 -4.26 -3.24 -11.19
CA TRP A 244 -4.25 -4.05 -9.97
C TRP A 244 -2.84 -4.45 -9.57
N ARG A 245 -2.47 -4.23 -8.32
CA ARG A 245 -1.39 -5.00 -7.69
C ARG A 245 -2.03 -6.25 -7.10
N ILE A 246 -2.23 -7.27 -7.96
CA ILE A 246 -2.61 -8.61 -7.51
C ILE A 246 -1.33 -9.26 -7.00
N GLY A 247 -1.26 -9.54 -5.70
CA GLY A 247 -0.15 -10.30 -5.12
C GLY A 247 -0.06 -11.68 -5.76
N TRP A 248 0.90 -11.87 -6.67
CA TRP A 248 1.34 -13.16 -7.15
C TRP A 248 2.84 -13.29 -6.94
N GLU A 249 3.22 -14.05 -5.92
CA GLU A 249 4.29 -15.04 -6.06
C GLU A 249 3.87 -16.29 -5.30
N ARG A 250 3.84 -17.44 -6.00
CA ARG A 250 3.84 -18.78 -5.39
C ARG A 250 5.23 -19.04 -4.79
N THR A 251 5.60 -18.24 -3.80
CA THR A 251 6.68 -18.58 -2.90
C THR A 251 6.04 -18.58 -1.54
N VAL A 252 5.71 -19.78 -1.06
CA VAL A 252 5.32 -20.01 0.33
C VAL A 252 6.31 -19.23 1.20
N CYS A 253 5.86 -18.12 1.80
CA CYS A 253 6.61 -17.51 2.90
C CYS A 253 6.68 -18.58 3.98
N PRO A 254 7.87 -19.12 4.31
CA PRO A 254 7.94 -20.14 5.34
C PRO A 254 7.48 -19.54 6.66
N ALA A 255 6.77 -20.37 7.43
CA ALA A 255 6.21 -20.06 8.72
C ALA A 255 7.25 -19.43 9.66
N THR A 256 6.73 -18.61 10.58
CA THR A 256 7.39 -18.07 11.78
C THR A 256 8.57 -18.88 12.27
N PHE A 257 9.76 -18.25 12.36
CA PHE A 257 10.87 -18.76 13.15
C PHE A 257 10.48 -18.68 14.63
N SER A 258 10.25 -19.83 15.26
CA SER A 258 10.21 -19.92 16.72
C SER A 258 11.65 -19.88 17.25
N ARG A 259 11.88 -19.10 18.31
CA ARG A 259 13.17 -19.08 19.03
C ARG A 259 13.50 -20.50 19.50
N PRO A 260 14.70 -21.05 19.23
CA PRO A 260 15.16 -22.21 19.96
C PRO A 260 15.34 -21.80 21.42
N SER A 261 14.69 -22.52 22.32
CA SER A 261 14.99 -22.53 23.74
C SER A 261 16.45 -22.93 23.94
N THR A 262 17.20 -22.09 24.67
CA THR A 262 18.40 -22.41 25.46
C THR A 262 19.30 -23.52 24.94
N LEU A 263 20.45 -23.15 24.36
CA LEU A 263 21.63 -24.00 24.34
C LEU A 263 22.69 -23.35 25.22
N THR A 264 22.86 -23.96 26.40
CA THR A 264 24.02 -23.84 27.28
C THR A 264 25.27 -24.41 26.61
N TRP A 265 26.33 -23.59 26.66
CA TRP A 265 27.77 -23.81 26.80
C TRP A 265 28.55 -22.91 25.85
#